data_AF-A0A8T6ECL2-F1
#
_entry.id   AF-A0A8T6ECL2-F1
#
_cell.length_a   1.000
_cell.length_b   1.000
_cell.length_c   1.000
_cell.angle_alpha   90.00
_cell.angle_beta   90.00
_cell.angle_gamma   90.00
#
_symmetry.space_group_name_H-M   'P 1'
#
loop_
_entity.id
_entity.type
_entity.pdbx_description
1 polymer ?
#
loop_
_entity_poly.entity_id
_entity_poly.type
_entity_poly.pdbx_seq_one_letter_code
_entity_poly.pdbx_strand_id
1 'polypeptide(L)'
;MRKIGRDELRKLLEDALGQAMRSANDAPDNQSKSAKFVECLTNKFRDYYSTDDLIVRVASKGNPREFLHDISICQVEEISGPVNEVEIDRVVSVLWQIEVEMSDTGSEAMHDLNKLRAGAVDSDKMFVVSKSWSDTTNLTWLTEQVLGIAEHQTGRLFVAFIAHPADWGDSDASVDLLGYPYI
;
A
#
# COMPACT_ATOMS: atom_id res chain seq x y z
N MET A 1 15.72 -6.74 -10.29
CA MET A 1 14.35 -6.65 -9.74
C MET A 1 13.56 -5.62 -10.51
N ARG A 2 12.35 -5.96 -10.94
CA ARG A 2 11.51 -5.12 -11.80
C ARG A 2 10.93 -3.95 -10.99
N LYS A 3 11.24 -2.71 -11.38
CA LYS A 3 10.57 -1.52 -10.83
C LYS A 3 9.25 -1.30 -11.55
N ILE A 4 8.18 -1.07 -10.79
CA ILE A 4 6.88 -0.67 -11.37
C ILE A 4 6.92 0.80 -11.80
N GLY A 5 6.49 1.06 -13.03
CA GLY A 5 6.33 2.41 -13.56
C GLY A 5 5.09 3.10 -12.98
N ARG A 6 5.01 4.45 -13.05
CA ARG A 6 3.87 5.20 -12.50
C ARG A 6 2.54 4.81 -13.12
N ASP A 7 2.48 4.69 -14.45
CA ASP A 7 1.24 4.35 -15.15
C ASP A 7 0.85 2.89 -14.94
N GLU A 8 1.83 2.01 -14.81
CA GLU A 8 1.61 0.60 -14.46
C GLU A 8 1.10 0.45 -13.03
N LEU A 9 1.65 1.21 -12.08
CA LEU A 9 1.17 1.28 -10.69
C LEU A 9 -0.25 1.84 -10.62
N ARG A 10 -0.56 2.90 -11.36
CA ARG A 10 -1.93 3.45 -11.45
C ARG A 10 -2.90 2.37 -11.92
N LYS A 11 -2.58 1.69 -13.02
CA LYS A 11 -3.42 0.62 -13.57
C LYS A 11 -3.61 -0.53 -12.56
N LEU A 12 -2.54 -0.92 -11.87
CA LEU A 12 -2.58 -1.95 -10.83
C LEU A 12 -3.57 -1.57 -9.71
N LEU A 13 -3.53 -0.30 -9.27
CA LEU A 13 -4.44 0.24 -8.25
C LEU A 13 -5.89 0.31 -8.75
N GLU A 14 -6.12 0.77 -9.99
CA GLU A 14 -7.45 0.83 -10.62
C GLU A 14 -8.07 -0.58 -10.74
N ASP A 15 -7.27 -1.56 -11.18
CA ASP A 15 -7.71 -2.95 -11.28
C ASP A 15 -8.04 -3.56 -9.91
N ALA A 16 -7.22 -3.28 -8.89
CA ALA A 16 -7.46 -3.70 -7.51
C ALA A 16 -8.74 -3.07 -6.94
N LEU A 17 -8.91 -1.76 -7.13
CA LEU A 17 -10.09 -1.02 -6.70
C LEU A 17 -11.35 -1.54 -7.38
N GLY A 18 -11.33 -1.69 -8.70
CA GLY A 18 -12.48 -2.20 -9.45
C GLY A 18 -12.87 -3.61 -9.03
N GLN A 19 -11.90 -4.47 -8.69
CA GLN A 19 -12.20 -5.79 -8.14
C GLN A 19 -12.80 -5.72 -6.74
N ALA A 20 -12.28 -4.87 -5.86
CA ALA A 20 -12.81 -4.67 -4.52
C ALA A 20 -14.23 -4.09 -4.54
N MET A 21 -14.52 -3.12 -5.41
CA MET A 21 -15.85 -2.53 -5.58
C MET A 21 -16.88 -3.58 -6.03
N ARG A 22 -16.50 -4.46 -6.97
CA ARG A 22 -17.38 -5.56 -7.42
C ARG A 22 -17.66 -6.59 -6.33
N SER A 23 -16.69 -6.86 -5.47
CA SER A 23 -16.83 -7.81 -4.36
C SER A 23 -17.39 -7.18 -3.08
N ALA A 24 -17.53 -5.86 -3.01
CA ALA A 24 -17.97 -5.11 -1.84
C ALA A 24 -19.44 -5.34 -1.47
N ASN A 25 -20.26 -5.89 -2.37
CA ASN A 25 -21.68 -6.19 -2.10
C ASN A 25 -21.89 -7.08 -0.86
N ASP A 26 -20.91 -7.94 -0.55
CA ASP A 26 -20.98 -8.84 0.61
C ASP A 26 -20.30 -8.27 1.87
N ALA A 27 -19.79 -7.03 1.83
CA ALA A 27 -19.13 -6.40 2.97
C ALA A 27 -20.11 -5.49 3.74
N PRO A 28 -20.32 -5.70 5.06
CA PRO A 28 -21.38 -5.03 5.82
C PRO A 28 -21.07 -3.56 6.13
N ASP A 29 -19.79 -3.15 6.14
CA ASP A 29 -19.34 -1.83 6.55
C ASP A 29 -18.11 -1.36 5.75
N ASN A 30 -17.77 -0.08 5.90
CA ASN A 30 -16.64 0.55 5.18
C ASN A 30 -15.29 -0.07 5.54
N GLN A 31 -15.13 -0.56 6.77
CA GLN A 31 -13.91 -1.24 7.22
C GLN A 31 -13.71 -2.57 6.48
N SER A 32 -14.77 -3.34 6.34
CA SER A 32 -14.77 -4.61 5.60
C SER A 32 -14.54 -4.38 4.10
N LYS A 33 -15.08 -3.29 3.56
CA LYS A 33 -14.83 -2.87 2.17
C LYS A 33 -13.36 -2.47 1.96
N SER A 34 -12.80 -1.63 2.82
CA SER A 34 -11.38 -1.23 2.72
C SER A 34 -10.45 -2.43 2.89
N ALA A 35 -10.76 -3.37 3.79
CA ALA A 35 -10.04 -4.63 3.92
C ALA A 35 -10.06 -5.47 2.63
N LYS A 36 -11.20 -5.53 1.91
CA LYS A 36 -11.29 -6.16 0.58
C LYS A 36 -10.41 -5.46 -0.45
N PHE A 37 -10.28 -4.13 -0.39
CA PHE A 37 -9.33 -3.42 -1.26
C PHE A 37 -7.88 -3.78 -0.95
N VAL A 38 -7.50 -3.81 0.33
CA VAL A 38 -6.16 -4.25 0.76
C VAL A 38 -5.87 -5.68 0.26
N GLU A 39 -6.82 -6.59 0.37
CA GLU A 39 -6.71 -7.96 -0.15
C GLU A 39 -6.53 -7.99 -1.67
N CYS A 40 -7.39 -7.27 -2.41
CA CYS A 40 -7.29 -7.21 -3.88
C CYS A 40 -5.95 -6.61 -4.33
N LEU A 41 -5.50 -5.53 -3.68
CA LEU A 41 -4.22 -4.88 -3.95
C LEU A 41 -3.04 -5.81 -3.67
N THR A 42 -3.08 -6.52 -2.54
CA THR A 42 -2.10 -7.55 -2.17
C THR A 42 -2.00 -8.61 -3.28
N ASN A 43 -3.13 -9.11 -3.77
CA ASN A 43 -3.15 -10.11 -4.84
C ASN A 43 -2.60 -9.57 -6.16
N LYS A 44 -2.91 -8.31 -6.53
CA LYS A 44 -2.33 -7.68 -7.72
C LYS A 44 -0.81 -7.55 -7.65
N PHE A 45 -0.26 -7.23 -6.48
CA PHE A 45 1.19 -7.23 -6.29
C PHE A 45 1.79 -8.64 -6.34
N ARG A 46 1.11 -9.66 -5.79
CA ARG A 46 1.55 -11.06 -5.93
C ARG A 46 1.62 -11.47 -7.39
N ASP A 47 0.58 -11.19 -8.17
CA ASP A 47 0.54 -11.49 -9.60
C ASP A 47 1.66 -10.76 -10.35
N TYR A 48 1.87 -9.48 -10.04
CA TYR A 48 2.90 -8.65 -10.68
C TYR A 48 4.33 -9.20 -10.45
N TYR A 49 4.62 -9.65 -9.22
CA TYR A 49 5.93 -10.17 -8.85
C TYR A 49 6.06 -11.69 -9.00
N SER A 50 5.02 -12.39 -9.47
CA SER A 50 5.01 -13.86 -9.60
C SER A 50 6.06 -14.40 -10.58
N THR A 51 6.52 -13.56 -11.51
CA THR A 51 7.53 -13.92 -12.53
C THR A 51 8.95 -13.48 -12.17
N ASP A 52 9.16 -12.83 -11.03
CA ASP A 52 10.50 -12.43 -10.63
C ASP A 52 11.29 -13.66 -10.15
N ASP A 53 12.53 -13.79 -10.62
CA ASP A 53 13.45 -14.89 -10.22
C ASP A 53 13.80 -14.89 -8.73
N LEU A 54 13.36 -13.85 -8.00
CA LEU A 54 13.55 -13.69 -6.57
C LEU A 54 12.27 -14.11 -5.84
N ILE A 55 12.41 -14.74 -4.68
CA ILE A 55 11.27 -15.06 -3.83
C ILE A 55 10.72 -13.72 -3.28
N VAL A 56 9.64 -13.23 -3.88
CA VAL A 56 8.93 -12.04 -3.41
C VAL A 56 7.72 -12.48 -2.59
N ARG A 57 7.63 -12.01 -1.35
CA ARG A 57 6.48 -12.23 -0.47
C ARG A 57 5.71 -10.93 -0.32
N VAL A 58 4.40 -11.01 -0.50
CA VAL A 58 3.47 -9.92 -0.22
C VAL A 58 2.64 -10.30 1.00
N ALA A 59 2.85 -9.60 2.10
CA ALA A 59 2.15 -9.77 3.35
C ALA A 59 1.17 -8.62 3.57
N SER A 60 0.01 -8.93 4.15
CA SER A 60 -0.94 -7.95 4.64
C SER A 60 -1.24 -8.15 6.12
N LYS A 61 -1.66 -7.08 6.79
CA LYS A 61 -2.01 -7.08 8.21
C LYS A 61 -3.14 -8.09 8.49
N GLY A 62 -2.81 -9.21 9.15
CA GLY A 62 -3.75 -10.30 9.44
C GLY A 62 -3.16 -11.71 9.28
N ASN A 63 -2.12 -11.87 8.46
CA ASN A 63 -1.21 -13.02 8.53
C ASN A 63 -0.18 -12.76 9.65
N PRO A 64 0.41 -13.78 10.31
CA PRO A 64 0.94 -13.67 11.66
C PRO A 64 1.83 -12.43 11.89
N ARG A 65 1.23 -11.39 12.49
CA ARG A 65 1.72 -10.27 13.33
C ARG A 65 3.13 -9.67 13.12
N GLU A 66 3.73 -9.70 11.94
CA GLU A 66 5.13 -9.25 11.80
C GLU A 66 5.34 -7.88 11.14
N PHE A 67 4.36 -7.35 10.39
CA PHE A 67 4.55 -6.10 9.65
C PHE A 67 3.70 -4.94 10.19
N LEU A 68 4.35 -3.77 10.32
CA LEU A 68 3.75 -2.52 10.81
C LEU A 68 2.67 -1.97 9.86
N HIS A 69 2.86 -2.20 8.56
CA HIS A 69 2.07 -1.61 7.48
C HIS A 69 0.97 -2.55 6.98
N ASP A 70 -0.07 -1.98 6.39
CA ASP A 70 -1.17 -2.75 5.81
C ASP A 70 -0.72 -3.72 4.73
N ILE A 71 0.24 -3.32 3.87
CA ILE A 71 0.91 -4.22 2.92
C ILE A 71 2.42 -3.98 2.95
N SER A 72 3.18 -5.08 3.00
CA SER A 72 4.63 -5.08 2.80
C SER A 72 5.00 -6.07 1.69
N ILE A 73 5.82 -5.62 0.75
CA ILE A 73 6.37 -6.45 -0.33
C ILE A 73 7.84 -6.62 -0.03
N CYS A 74 8.29 -7.85 0.14
CA CYS A 74 9.64 -8.17 0.58
C CYS A 74 10.29 -9.14 -0.38
N GLN A 75 11.57 -8.91 -0.66
CA GLN A 75 12.45 -9.97 -1.14
C GLN A 75 12.84 -10.82 0.08
N VAL A 76 12.66 -12.13 -0.04
CA VAL A 76 13.05 -13.10 0.99
C VAL A 76 14.05 -14.08 0.43
N GLU A 77 14.76 -14.74 1.34
CA GLU A 77 15.53 -15.96 1.07
C GLU A 77 15.05 -17.05 2.02
N GLU A 78 15.03 -18.29 1.56
CA GLU A 78 14.74 -19.44 2.40
C GLU A 78 16.02 -19.87 3.13
N ILE A 79 15.96 -19.95 4.45
CA ILE A 79 17.06 -20.44 5.29
C ILE A 79 16.59 -21.66 6.10
N SER A 80 17.50 -22.57 6.39
CA SER A 80 17.20 -23.69 7.28
C SER A 80 16.99 -23.21 8.71
N GLY A 81 15.86 -23.57 9.29
CA GLY A 81 15.53 -23.29 10.68
C GLY A 81 16.47 -24.02 11.65
N PRO A 82 16.75 -23.42 12.82
CA PRO A 82 17.70 -23.99 13.79
C PRO A 82 17.19 -25.28 14.46
N VAL A 83 15.90 -25.60 14.32
CA VAL A 83 15.24 -26.76 14.92
C VAL A 83 14.38 -27.44 13.85
N ASN A 84 14.54 -28.76 13.71
CA ASN A 84 13.78 -29.63 12.79
C ASN A 84 13.97 -29.35 11.27
N GLU A 85 14.99 -28.61 10.86
CA GLU A 85 15.32 -28.33 9.44
C GLU A 85 14.16 -27.73 8.62
N VAL A 86 13.19 -27.09 9.27
CA VAL A 86 12.09 -26.40 8.59
C VAL A 86 12.64 -25.16 7.89
N GLU A 87 12.28 -24.95 6.62
CA GLU A 87 12.65 -23.73 5.89
C GLU A 87 11.90 -22.52 6.44
N ILE A 88 12.63 -21.42 6.68
CA ILE A 88 12.13 -20.16 7.21
C ILE A 88 12.45 -19.05 6.21
N ASP A 89 11.47 -18.23 5.89
CA ASP A 89 11.67 -17.03 5.07
C ASP A 89 12.41 -15.96 5.90
N ARG A 90 13.63 -15.59 5.47
CA ARG A 90 14.35 -14.41 5.97
C ARG A 90 14.15 -13.24 5.01
N VAL A 91 13.64 -12.12 5.52
CA VAL A 91 13.55 -10.87 4.73
C VAL A 91 14.95 -10.35 4.43
N VAL A 92 15.28 -10.24 3.14
CA VAL A 92 16.55 -9.68 2.63
C VAL A 92 16.42 -8.18 2.45
N SER A 93 15.32 -7.73 1.85
CA SER A 93 15.03 -6.32 1.65
C SER A 93 13.53 -6.08 1.50
N VAL A 94 13.06 -4.92 1.96
CA VAL A 94 11.69 -4.45 1.71
C VAL A 94 11.66 -3.69 0.39
N LEU A 95 10.67 -3.97 -0.44
CA LEU A 95 10.45 -3.40 -1.77
C LEU A 95 9.35 -2.34 -1.75
N TRP A 96 8.31 -2.59 -0.96
CA TRP A 96 7.21 -1.66 -0.77
C TRP A 96 6.74 -1.68 0.67
N GLN A 97 6.41 -0.49 1.18
CA GLN A 97 5.59 -0.31 2.36
C GLN A 97 4.37 0.51 1.97
N ILE A 98 3.19 -0.02 2.26
CA ILE A 98 1.94 0.58 1.82
C ILE A 98 1.00 0.66 3.02
N GLU A 99 0.46 1.85 3.26
CA GLU A 99 -0.63 2.08 4.20
C GLU A 99 -1.88 2.52 3.46
N VAL A 100 -3.03 2.07 3.93
CA VAL A 100 -4.34 2.37 3.36
C VAL A 100 -5.22 3.01 4.42
N GLU A 101 -5.31 4.33 4.41
CA GLU A 101 -6.13 5.10 5.33
C GLU A 101 -7.38 5.62 4.62
N MET A 102 -8.56 5.19 5.07
CA MET A 102 -9.84 5.61 4.48
C MET A 102 -10.58 6.63 5.35
N SER A 103 -10.04 7.00 6.50
CA SER A 103 -10.59 8.04 7.34
C SER A 103 -10.38 9.43 6.74
N ASP A 104 -11.35 10.31 7.01
CA ASP A 104 -11.29 11.73 6.69
C ASP A 104 -10.65 12.55 7.84
N THR A 105 -10.11 11.91 8.89
CA THR A 105 -9.49 12.61 10.01
C THR A 105 -7.97 12.73 9.85
N GLY A 106 -7.44 13.95 10.05
CA GLY A 106 -6.00 14.18 9.99
C GLY A 106 -5.20 13.48 11.08
N SER A 107 -5.80 13.19 12.24
CA SER A 107 -5.13 12.43 13.30
C SER A 107 -4.82 10.99 12.89
N GLU A 108 -5.76 10.33 12.22
CA GLU A 108 -5.59 8.95 11.76
C GLU A 108 -4.64 8.92 10.55
N ALA A 109 -4.80 9.85 9.61
CA ALA A 109 -3.86 10.02 8.50
C ALA A 109 -2.41 10.28 8.98
N MET A 110 -2.20 11.13 9.99
CA MET A 110 -0.87 11.33 10.57
C MET A 110 -0.30 10.08 11.25
N HIS A 111 -1.14 9.31 11.92
CA HIS A 111 -0.71 8.09 12.57
C HIS A 111 -0.16 7.09 11.54
N ASP A 112 -0.85 6.94 10.40
CA ASP A 112 -0.45 6.00 9.35
C ASP A 112 0.73 6.53 8.51
N LEU A 113 0.80 7.83 8.27
CA LEU A 113 2.00 8.48 7.73
C LEU A 113 3.22 8.27 8.64
N ASN A 114 3.06 8.33 9.97
CA ASN A 114 4.15 8.06 10.90
C ASN A 114 4.62 6.60 10.85
N LYS A 115 3.74 5.63 10.58
CA LYS A 115 4.16 4.24 10.33
C LYS A 115 5.03 4.15 9.09
N LEU A 116 4.60 4.75 7.98
CA LEU A 116 5.41 4.83 6.76
C LEU A 116 6.76 5.48 7.05
N ARG A 117 6.81 6.58 7.81
CA ARG A 117 8.07 7.23 8.20
C ARG A 117 8.97 6.30 9.02
N ALA A 118 8.42 5.56 9.98
CA ALA A 118 9.16 4.65 10.84
C ALA A 118 9.67 3.40 10.09
N GLY A 119 9.00 3.02 9.01
CA GLY A 119 9.41 1.93 8.13
C GLY A 119 10.71 2.22 7.39
N ALA A 120 11.70 1.34 7.56
CA ALA A 120 12.91 1.31 6.74
C ALA A 120 12.62 0.56 5.43
N VAL A 121 12.74 1.24 4.30
CA VAL A 121 12.62 0.67 2.95
C VAL A 121 13.45 1.52 2.01
N ASP A 122 14.26 0.86 1.18
CA ASP A 122 15.21 1.55 0.29
C ASP A 122 14.60 1.95 -1.06
N SER A 123 13.40 1.46 -1.34
CA SER A 123 12.81 1.44 -2.67
C SER A 123 11.58 2.31 -2.77
N ASP A 124 10.42 1.86 -2.28
CA ASP A 124 9.16 2.54 -2.54
C ASP A 124 8.21 2.52 -1.33
N LYS A 125 7.52 3.65 -1.10
CA LYS A 125 6.42 3.79 -0.14
C LYS A 125 5.16 4.26 -0.86
N MET A 126 4.00 3.86 -0.35
CA MET A 126 2.72 4.35 -0.85
C MET A 126 1.74 4.62 0.29
N PHE A 127 1.10 5.78 0.21
CA PHE A 127 -0.02 6.12 1.07
C PHE A 127 -1.28 6.19 0.23
N VAL A 128 -2.25 5.33 0.52
CA VAL A 128 -3.55 5.32 -0.17
C VAL A 128 -4.57 6.01 0.72
N VAL A 129 -5.24 7.03 0.19
CA VAL A 129 -6.22 7.85 0.90
C VAL A 129 -7.51 8.02 0.11
N SER A 130 -8.57 8.42 0.82
CA SER A 130 -9.84 8.81 0.18
C SER A 130 -9.66 10.07 -0.70
N LYS A 131 -10.45 10.15 -1.79
CA LYS A 131 -10.54 11.35 -2.64
C LYS A 131 -11.10 12.59 -1.93
N SER A 132 -11.72 12.45 -0.76
CA SER A 132 -12.06 13.59 0.10
C SER A 132 -10.82 14.46 0.42
N TRP A 133 -9.64 13.83 0.53
CA TRP A 133 -8.36 14.50 0.73
C TRP A 133 -7.86 15.29 -0.48
N SER A 134 -8.53 15.22 -1.64
CA SER A 134 -8.15 15.98 -2.83
C SER A 134 -8.74 17.39 -2.87
N ASP A 135 -9.57 17.78 -1.90
CA ASP A 135 -10.00 19.17 -1.75
C ASP A 135 -8.79 20.09 -1.44
N THR A 136 -8.89 21.37 -1.77
CA THR A 136 -7.72 22.28 -1.73
C THR A 136 -7.08 22.37 -0.35
N THR A 137 -7.86 22.39 0.73
CA THR A 137 -7.34 22.56 2.10
C THR A 137 -6.68 21.27 2.59
N ASN A 138 -7.38 20.13 2.47
CA ASN A 138 -6.89 18.84 2.91
C ASN A 138 -5.69 18.38 2.07
N LEU A 139 -5.73 18.65 0.76
CA LEU A 139 -4.61 18.35 -0.14
C LEU A 139 -3.37 19.16 0.23
N THR A 140 -3.52 20.44 0.56
CA THR A 140 -2.39 21.28 0.98
C THR A 140 -1.76 20.71 2.26
N TRP A 141 -2.56 20.46 3.28
CA TRP A 141 -2.07 19.89 4.53
C TRP A 141 -1.41 18.52 4.31
N LEU A 142 -2.06 17.60 3.61
CA LEU A 142 -1.53 16.26 3.35
C LEU A 142 -0.22 16.32 2.56
N THR A 143 -0.14 17.20 1.57
CA THR A 143 1.08 17.41 0.78
C THR A 143 2.23 17.89 1.66
N GLU A 144 2.00 18.82 2.59
CA GLU A 144 3.03 19.27 3.54
C GLU A 144 3.55 18.12 4.41
N GLN A 145 2.66 17.25 4.91
CA GLN A 145 3.05 16.12 5.75
C GLN A 145 3.82 15.05 4.95
N VAL A 146 3.36 14.76 3.73
CA VAL A 146 4.01 13.82 2.81
C VAL A 146 5.38 14.30 2.39
N LEU A 147 5.54 15.60 2.09
CA LEU A 147 6.84 16.20 1.77
C LEU A 147 7.82 16.09 2.94
N GLY A 148 7.37 16.32 4.18
CA GLY A 148 8.20 16.17 5.37
C GLY A 148 8.69 14.72 5.61
N ILE A 149 8.02 13.72 5.05
CA ILE A 149 8.50 12.33 5.04
C ILE A 149 9.43 12.09 3.85
N ALA A 150 9.07 12.63 2.68
CA ALA A 150 9.83 12.45 1.45
C ALA A 150 11.25 13.01 1.52
N GLU A 151 11.47 14.10 2.28
CA GLU A 151 12.79 14.70 2.52
C GLU A 151 13.77 13.79 3.29
N HIS A 152 13.29 12.74 3.93
CA HIS A 152 14.09 11.92 4.84
C HIS A 152 14.19 10.44 4.43
N GLN A 153 13.83 10.11 3.19
CA GLN A 153 13.86 8.73 2.69
C GLN A 153 14.68 8.61 1.41
N THR A 154 15.19 7.41 1.16
CA THR A 154 15.96 7.08 -0.03
C THR A 154 15.10 6.62 -1.20
N GLY A 155 13.85 6.24 -0.96
CA GLY A 155 12.91 5.70 -1.95
C GLY A 155 11.92 6.70 -2.54
N ARG A 156 11.12 6.26 -3.52
CA ARG A 156 9.99 7.07 -4.04
C ARG A 156 8.81 6.96 -3.07
N LEU A 157 8.07 8.05 -2.90
CA LEU A 157 6.79 8.03 -2.20
C LEU A 157 5.66 8.38 -3.14
N PHE A 158 4.65 7.52 -3.13
CA PHE A 158 3.43 7.68 -3.90
C PHE A 158 2.28 8.00 -2.98
N VAL A 159 1.38 8.87 -3.42
CA VAL A 159 0.09 9.09 -2.77
C VAL A 159 -0.99 8.79 -3.79
N ALA A 160 -1.84 7.81 -3.47
CA ALA A 160 -2.95 7.40 -4.30
C ALA A 160 -4.27 7.85 -3.66
N PHE A 161 -5.10 8.55 -4.41
CA PHE A 161 -6.44 8.96 -4.00
C PHE A 161 -7.48 8.08 -4.69
N ILE A 162 -8.30 7.41 -3.89
CA ILE A 162 -9.36 6.52 -4.37
C ILE A 162 -10.71 6.92 -3.79
N ALA A 163 -11.82 6.53 -4.43
CA ALA A 163 -13.14 6.79 -3.88
C ALA A 163 -13.29 6.16 -2.47
N HIS A 164 -13.94 6.88 -1.55
CA HIS A 164 -14.19 6.37 -0.21
C HIS A 164 -15.12 5.13 -0.28
N PRO A 165 -14.95 4.10 0.57
CA PRO A 165 -15.78 2.89 0.53
C PRO A 165 -17.30 3.12 0.66
N ALA A 166 -17.72 4.25 1.23
CA ALA A 166 -19.12 4.66 1.29
C ALA A 166 -19.69 4.97 -0.11
N ASP A 167 -18.84 5.44 -1.04
CA ASP A 167 -19.25 5.99 -2.33
C ASP A 167 -19.04 4.99 -3.49
N TRP A 168 -18.59 3.77 -3.20
CA TRP A 168 -18.24 2.79 -4.22
C TRP A 168 -19.42 2.32 -5.09
N GLY A 169 -20.66 2.46 -4.63
CA GLY A 169 -21.84 2.12 -5.43
C GLY A 169 -22.08 3.05 -6.61
N ASP A 170 -21.61 4.30 -6.51
CA ASP A 170 -21.88 5.39 -7.45
C ASP A 170 -20.61 5.92 -8.14
N SER A 171 -19.46 5.32 -7.86
CA SER A 171 -18.15 5.79 -8.32
C SER A 171 -17.53 4.87 -9.36
N ASP A 172 -16.71 5.44 -10.25
CA ASP A 172 -15.79 4.67 -11.09
C ASP A 172 -14.52 4.29 -10.32
N ALA A 173 -13.92 3.16 -10.69
CA ALA A 173 -12.65 2.67 -10.15
C ALA A 173 -11.44 3.49 -10.64
N SER A 174 -11.45 4.79 -10.37
CA SER A 174 -10.44 5.75 -10.81
C SER A 174 -9.45 6.09 -9.69
N VAL A 175 -8.17 6.22 -10.04
CA VAL A 175 -7.10 6.49 -9.09
C VAL A 175 -6.30 7.72 -9.51
N ASP A 176 -6.30 8.74 -8.65
CA ASP A 176 -5.39 9.88 -8.82
C ASP A 176 -4.08 9.57 -8.09
N LEU A 177 -2.98 9.52 -8.83
CA LEU A 177 -1.68 9.09 -8.31
C LEU A 177 -0.67 10.23 -8.38
N LEU A 178 -0.24 10.73 -7.22
CA LEU A 178 0.88 11.66 -7.08
C LEU A 178 2.15 10.90 -6.74
N GLY A 179 3.27 11.36 -7.30
CA GLY A 179 4.59 10.79 -7.04
C GLY A 179 5.55 11.88 -6.60
N TYR A 180 6.24 11.64 -5.50
CA TYR A 180 7.25 12.52 -4.93
C TYR A 180 8.62 11.89 -5.21
N PRO A 181 9.40 12.49 -6.14
CA PRO A 181 10.71 11.97 -6.51
C PRO A 181 11.73 12.18 -5.39
N TYR A 182 12.88 11.52 -5.53
CA TYR A 182 14.08 11.70 -4.70
C TYR A 182 14.43 13.18 -4.50
N ILE A 183 14.88 13.54 -3.30
CA ILE A 183 15.70 14.74 -3.06
C ILE A 183 17.15 14.31 -2.90
#